data_AF-A0A6A4GJT1-F1
#
_entry.id   AF-A0A6A4GJT1-F1
#
_cell.length_a   1.000
_cell.length_b   1.000
_cell.length_c   1.000
_cell.angle_alpha   90.00
_cell.angle_beta   90.00
_cell.angle_gamma   90.00
#
_symmetry.space_group_name_H-M   'P 1'
#
loop_
_entity.id
_entity.type
_entity.pdbx_description
1 polymer ?
#
loop_
_entity_poly.entity_id
_entity_poly.type
_entity_poly.pdbx_seq_one_letter_code
_entity_poly.pdbx_strand_id
1 'polypeptide(L)'
;IDDQNGDSATGEVPVFGPDSGWTQGSTCTGCAFHPDVEQAFQGTWQDTTHHTTDVDPRTVQFNFTGVCTSLDVYCIIPNDADLSITSTYNLTFSLDGQPLQQTFTHSSDRSNEYIYNVSVLSLTGLVQVPHTFTMEASSPTVNSTLLFDYARYMLSHKFHLVCYIYLLIRYQR
;
A
#
# COMPACT_ATOMS: atom_id res chain seq x y z
N ILE A 1 -3.14 8.24 -4.42
CA ILE A 1 -3.19 8.44 -2.96
C ILE A 1 -1.77 8.35 -2.47
N ASP A 2 -1.14 9.52 -2.36
CA ASP A 2 0.19 9.71 -1.80
C ASP A 2 0.18 9.54 -0.28
N ASP A 3 1.28 9.11 0.33
CA ASP A 3 1.39 8.94 1.78
C ASP A 3 1.19 10.23 2.58
N GLN A 4 1.62 11.38 2.02
CA GLN A 4 1.60 12.67 2.69
C GLN A 4 0.59 13.64 2.08
N ASN A 5 0.57 13.74 0.76
CA ASN A 5 -0.28 14.67 0.00
C ASN A 5 -1.67 14.09 -0.29
N GLY A 6 -1.88 12.81 0.02
CA GLY A 6 -3.18 12.15 -0.07
C GLY A 6 -3.66 11.87 -1.50
N ASP A 7 -4.96 11.66 -1.63
CA ASP A 7 -5.59 11.42 -2.90
C ASP A 7 -5.64 12.69 -3.76
N SER A 8 -5.10 12.62 -4.98
CA SER A 8 -5.13 13.75 -5.91
C SER A 8 -6.53 14.13 -6.38
N ALA A 9 -7.52 13.23 -6.23
CA ALA A 9 -8.90 13.50 -6.60
C ALA A 9 -9.72 14.17 -5.47
N THR A 10 -9.50 13.78 -4.21
CA THR A 10 -10.34 14.22 -3.08
C THR A 10 -9.59 15.06 -2.05
N GLY A 11 -8.26 14.99 -2.01
CA GLY A 11 -7.42 15.56 -0.96
C GLY A 11 -7.42 14.77 0.35
N GLU A 12 -8.12 13.63 0.42
CA GLU A 12 -8.11 12.78 1.60
C GLU A 12 -6.74 12.11 1.77
N VAL A 13 -6.13 12.26 2.95
CA VAL A 13 -4.85 11.64 3.29
C VAL A 13 -5.07 10.28 3.97
N PRO A 14 -4.15 9.32 3.81
CA PRO A 14 -4.21 8.08 4.58
C PRO A 14 -4.16 8.33 6.09
N VAL A 15 -4.80 7.45 6.83
CA VAL A 15 -4.75 7.38 8.30
C VAL A 15 -3.75 6.31 8.70
N PHE A 16 -2.80 6.68 9.53
CA PHE A 16 -1.72 5.82 10.02
C PHE A 16 -1.96 5.48 11.49
N GLY A 17 -2.02 4.19 11.82
CA GLY A 17 -2.29 3.71 13.17
C GLY A 17 -1.14 2.90 13.76
N PRO A 18 -0.80 3.07 15.05
CA PRO A 18 -1.23 4.15 15.94
C PRO A 18 -0.51 5.47 15.61
N ASP A 19 -1.05 6.63 16.01
CA ASP A 19 -0.48 7.95 15.69
C ASP A 19 1.01 8.12 16.07
N SER A 20 1.44 7.49 17.17
CA SER A 20 2.83 7.53 17.63
C SER A 20 3.75 6.47 17.00
N GLY A 21 3.20 5.62 16.14
CA GLY A 21 3.90 4.49 15.53
C GLY A 21 4.58 4.81 14.21
N TRP A 22 4.35 6.00 13.64
CA TRP A 22 4.74 6.35 12.28
C TRP A 22 5.57 7.63 12.22
N THR A 23 6.45 7.71 11.23
CA THR A 23 7.29 8.90 10.99
C THR A 23 7.36 9.22 9.50
N GLN A 24 7.33 10.52 9.17
CA GLN A 24 7.55 10.98 7.80
C GLN A 24 9.01 10.78 7.40
N GLY A 25 9.26 9.77 6.56
CA GLY A 25 10.59 9.25 6.28
C GLY A 25 11.50 10.23 5.53
N SER A 26 10.93 11.05 4.64
CA SER A 26 11.67 12.04 3.84
C SER A 26 12.41 13.09 4.68
N THR A 27 11.98 13.32 5.92
CA THR A 27 12.57 14.30 6.84
C THR A 27 13.15 13.67 8.12
N CYS A 28 13.08 12.35 8.23
CA CYS A 28 13.52 11.64 9.42
C CYS A 28 15.03 11.45 9.43
N THR A 29 15.73 12.14 10.33
CA THR A 29 17.18 12.01 10.48
C THR A 29 17.61 10.87 11.40
N GLY A 30 16.68 10.32 12.19
CA GLY A 30 16.94 9.24 13.16
C GLY A 30 16.39 7.88 12.74
N CYS A 31 15.71 7.80 11.60
CA CYS A 31 15.17 6.54 11.07
C CYS A 31 16.30 5.69 10.50
N ALA A 32 16.14 4.37 10.51
CA ALA A 32 17.13 3.45 9.98
C ALA A 32 17.21 3.54 8.44
N PHE A 33 16.09 3.80 7.79
CA PHE A 33 15.96 3.80 6.35
C PHE A 33 15.98 5.22 5.79
N HIS A 34 16.84 5.43 4.79
CA HIS A 34 16.94 6.67 4.03
C HIS A 34 16.91 6.39 2.52
N PRO A 35 15.75 5.96 1.98
CA PRO A 35 15.53 5.96 0.54
C PRO A 35 15.83 7.31 -0.12
N ASP A 36 16.13 7.26 -1.41
CA ASP A 36 16.29 8.42 -2.27
C ASP A 36 14.93 9.08 -2.54
N VAL A 37 14.78 10.33 -2.07
CA VAL A 37 13.56 11.13 -2.24
C VAL A 37 13.22 11.38 -3.70
N GLU A 38 14.19 11.33 -4.63
CA GLU A 38 13.89 11.52 -6.06
C GLU A 38 13.20 10.30 -6.69
N GLN A 39 13.25 9.14 -6.02
CA GLN A 39 12.67 7.88 -6.51
C GLN A 39 11.34 7.51 -5.83
N ALA A 40 11.05 8.10 -4.66
CA ALA A 40 9.75 7.98 -4.00
C ALA A 40 8.68 8.79 -4.72
N PHE A 41 7.42 8.32 -4.69
CA PHE A 41 6.33 9.07 -5.28
C PHE A 41 6.12 10.39 -4.52
N GLN A 42 6.17 11.50 -5.25
CA GLN A 42 6.17 12.87 -4.70
C GLN A 42 7.24 13.15 -3.62
N GLY A 43 8.26 12.29 -3.52
CA GLY A 43 9.38 12.44 -2.60
C GLY A 43 9.07 12.20 -1.14
N THR A 44 7.98 11.50 -0.83
CA THR A 44 7.55 11.22 0.54
C THR A 44 7.26 9.73 0.75
N TRP A 45 7.36 9.28 1.99
CA TRP A 45 6.88 7.97 2.45
C TRP A 45 6.67 8.01 3.95
N GLN A 46 5.75 7.19 4.45
CA GLN A 46 5.59 6.98 5.89
C GLN A 46 6.31 5.70 6.30
N ASP A 47 7.15 5.82 7.32
CA ASP A 47 8.01 4.77 7.85
C ASP A 47 7.48 4.31 9.21
N THR A 48 7.46 2.99 9.42
CA THR A 48 7.24 2.36 10.72
C THR A 48 7.94 1.01 10.80
N THR A 49 8.26 0.60 12.03
CA THR A 49 8.51 -0.80 12.38
C THR A 49 7.45 -1.31 13.36
N HIS A 50 6.93 -2.50 13.10
CA HIS A 50 6.15 -3.33 14.01
C HIS A 50 7.07 -4.39 14.62
N HIS A 51 7.18 -4.42 15.95
CA HIS A 51 7.88 -5.48 16.67
C HIS A 51 6.88 -6.51 17.21
N THR A 52 7.30 -7.77 17.35
CA THR A 52 6.48 -8.83 17.95
C THR A 52 6.08 -8.56 19.41
N THR A 53 6.76 -7.62 20.07
CA THR A 53 6.46 -7.15 21.42
C THR A 53 5.45 -6.01 21.46
N ASP A 54 5.09 -5.44 20.31
CA ASP A 54 4.13 -4.35 20.24
C ASP A 54 2.72 -4.88 20.50
N VAL A 55 1.93 -4.10 21.25
CA VAL A 55 0.53 -4.43 21.52
C VAL A 55 -0.35 -4.03 20.34
N ASP A 56 -0.06 -2.88 19.74
CA ASP A 56 -0.86 -2.31 18.67
C ASP A 56 -0.24 -2.59 17.30
N PRO A 57 -1.05 -3.01 16.31
CA PRO A 57 -0.59 -3.24 14.95
C PRO A 57 -0.19 -1.92 14.27
N ARG A 58 0.59 -2.01 13.19
CA ARG A 58 0.84 -0.86 12.31
C ARG A 58 -0.12 -0.90 11.13
N THR A 59 -0.92 0.13 10.95
CA THR A 59 -1.96 0.18 9.92
C THR A 59 -1.83 1.40 9.02
N VAL A 60 -2.12 1.19 7.72
CA VAL A 60 -2.38 2.25 6.75
C VAL A 60 -3.79 2.07 6.25
N GLN A 61 -4.65 3.08 6.42
CA GLN A 61 -6.03 3.05 5.98
C GLN A 61 -6.33 4.24 5.08
N PHE A 62 -7.04 4.00 3.98
CA PHE A 62 -7.54 5.09 3.13
C PHE A 62 -8.82 4.69 2.43
N ASN A 63 -9.59 5.69 2.05
CA ASN A 63 -10.81 5.51 1.28
C ASN A 63 -10.53 5.77 -0.20
N PHE A 64 -11.23 5.05 -1.06
CA PHE A 64 -11.21 5.31 -2.49
C PHE A 64 -12.57 4.98 -3.10
N THR A 65 -13.00 5.78 -4.08
CA THR A 65 -14.20 5.51 -4.88
C THR A 65 -13.84 5.70 -6.33
N GLY A 66 -13.45 4.63 -7.00
CA GLY A 66 -13.18 4.68 -8.44
C GLY A 66 -14.31 4.08 -9.27
N VAL A 67 -14.34 4.40 -10.56
CA VAL A 67 -15.27 3.84 -11.54
C VAL A 67 -14.61 2.58 -12.13
N CYS A 68 -15.19 1.39 -11.99
CA CYS A 68 -14.61 0.08 -12.37
C CYS A 68 -13.21 -0.19 -11.75
N THR A 69 -13.15 -0.39 -10.44
CA THR A 69 -11.95 -0.21 -9.61
C THR A 69 -10.96 -1.37 -9.66
N SER A 70 -9.71 -1.04 -9.96
CA SER A 70 -8.52 -1.76 -9.47
C SER A 70 -7.88 -0.92 -8.37
N LEU A 71 -7.17 -1.58 -7.46
CA LEU A 71 -6.34 -0.94 -6.44
C LEU A 71 -4.96 -1.57 -6.49
N ASP A 72 -3.94 -0.76 -6.74
CA ASP A 72 -2.54 -1.13 -6.62
C ASP A 72 -1.95 -0.35 -5.44
N VAL A 73 -1.31 -1.05 -4.49
CA VAL A 73 -0.66 -0.44 -3.31
C VAL A 73 0.84 -0.65 -3.45
N TYR A 74 1.61 0.41 -3.28
CA TYR A 74 3.06 0.43 -3.50
C TYR A 74 3.81 0.80 -2.22
N CYS A 75 4.93 0.12 -2.01
CA CYS A 75 5.85 0.39 -0.92
C CYS A 75 7.28 0.47 -1.46
N ILE A 76 8.15 1.12 -0.70
CA ILE A 76 9.60 1.02 -0.85
C ILE A 76 10.05 -0.17 -0.02
N ILE A 77 10.93 -1.01 -0.56
CA ILE A 77 11.46 -2.18 0.14
C ILE A 77 12.95 -1.97 0.43
N PRO A 78 13.35 -1.78 1.71
CA PRO A 78 14.75 -1.76 2.09
C PRO A 78 15.33 -3.18 2.18
N ASN A 79 16.49 -3.42 1.57
CA ASN A 79 17.26 -4.66 1.72
C ASN A 79 18.53 -4.44 2.56
N ASP A 80 18.37 -3.96 3.79
CA ASP A 80 19.50 -3.67 4.68
C ASP A 80 20.30 -4.95 5.01
N ALA A 81 21.63 -4.83 5.01
CA ALA A 81 22.54 -5.91 5.36
C ALA A 81 22.74 -6.07 6.88
N ASP A 82 22.45 -5.04 7.68
CA ASP A 82 22.49 -5.09 9.14
C ASP A 82 21.29 -5.85 9.69
N LEU A 83 21.57 -7.00 10.31
CA LEU A 83 20.54 -7.88 10.89
C LEU A 83 19.91 -7.33 12.18
N SER A 84 20.47 -6.26 12.74
CA SER A 84 19.83 -5.55 13.85
C SER A 84 18.69 -4.64 13.39
N ILE A 85 18.65 -4.30 12.10
CA ILE A 85 17.60 -3.49 11.47
C ILE A 85 16.52 -4.43 10.90
N THR A 86 15.26 -4.17 11.22
CA THR A 86 14.14 -4.97 10.71
C THR A 86 13.84 -4.59 9.26
N SER A 87 14.32 -5.40 8.31
CA SER A 87 14.08 -5.23 6.86
C SER A 87 13.21 -6.34 6.26
N THR A 88 12.23 -6.79 7.05
CA THR A 88 11.28 -7.85 6.69
C THR A 88 9.89 -7.24 6.52
N TYR A 89 9.10 -7.72 5.57
CA TYR A 89 7.70 -7.37 5.43
C TYR A 89 6.85 -8.60 5.74
N ASN A 90 5.78 -8.41 6.51
CA ASN A 90 4.74 -9.39 6.72
C ASN A 90 3.41 -8.64 6.85
N LEU A 91 2.73 -8.50 5.71
CA LEU A 91 1.56 -7.66 5.57
C LEU A 91 0.32 -8.50 5.29
N THR A 92 -0.75 -8.13 5.97
CA THR A 92 -2.11 -8.57 5.70
C THR A 92 -2.94 -7.39 5.24
N PHE A 93 -4.07 -7.69 4.59
CA PHE A 93 -4.89 -6.69 3.95
C PHE A 93 -6.36 -6.94 4.23
N SER A 94 -7.15 -5.87 4.30
CA SER A 94 -8.61 -5.94 4.33
C SER A 94 -9.22 -4.88 3.41
N LEU A 95 -10.39 -5.20 2.89
CA LEU A 95 -11.23 -4.30 2.11
C LEU A 95 -12.62 -4.26 2.74
N ASP A 96 -13.10 -3.07 3.07
CA ASP A 96 -14.39 -2.84 3.74
C ASP A 96 -14.53 -3.62 5.06
N GLY A 97 -13.42 -3.73 5.80
CA GLY A 97 -13.32 -4.49 7.04
C GLY A 97 -13.33 -6.01 6.86
N GLN A 98 -13.33 -6.52 5.63
CA GLN A 98 -13.22 -7.95 5.34
C GLN A 98 -11.78 -8.33 4.99
N PRO A 99 -11.17 -9.31 5.68
CA PRO A 99 -9.83 -9.77 5.36
C PRO A 99 -9.73 -10.31 3.92
N LEU A 100 -8.64 -9.98 3.24
CA LEU A 100 -8.27 -10.53 1.94
C LEU A 100 -7.40 -11.78 2.12
N GLN A 101 -7.48 -12.72 1.18
CA GLN A 101 -6.61 -13.90 1.18
C GLN A 101 -5.16 -13.59 0.78
N GLN A 102 -4.97 -12.52 0.01
CA GLN A 102 -3.65 -12.08 -0.40
C GLN A 102 -2.89 -11.56 0.83
N THR A 103 -1.61 -11.88 0.89
CA THR A 103 -0.65 -11.38 1.87
C THR A 103 0.62 -11.00 1.13
N PHE A 104 1.45 -10.16 1.74
CA PHE A 104 2.75 -9.81 1.20
C PHE A 104 3.84 -10.12 2.22
N THR A 105 4.86 -10.87 1.79
CA THR A 105 6.04 -11.11 2.59
C THR A 105 7.30 -10.80 1.78
N HIS A 106 8.29 -10.24 2.47
CA HIS A 106 9.61 -9.97 1.90
C HIS A 106 10.66 -10.14 3.00
N SER A 107 11.84 -10.62 2.63
CA SER A 107 13.01 -10.68 3.50
C SER A 107 14.17 -10.02 2.80
N SER A 108 14.91 -9.16 3.50
CA SER A 108 16.12 -8.53 2.97
C SER A 108 17.07 -9.56 2.34
N ASP A 109 17.46 -9.30 1.10
CA ASP A 109 18.53 -10.03 0.41
C ASP A 109 19.94 -9.52 0.78
N ARG A 110 20.01 -8.50 1.66
CA ARG A 110 21.23 -7.87 2.17
C ARG A 110 22.07 -7.15 1.11
N SER A 111 21.44 -6.72 0.03
CA SER A 111 22.10 -5.93 -1.02
C SER A 111 22.43 -4.49 -0.59
N ASN A 112 21.83 -3.98 0.48
CA ASN A 112 21.76 -2.56 0.84
C ASN A 112 21.07 -1.69 -0.21
N GLU A 113 20.26 -2.29 -1.07
CA GLU A 113 19.49 -1.58 -2.08
C GLU A 113 18.06 -1.32 -1.60
N TYR A 114 17.49 -0.20 -2.07
CA TYR A 114 16.07 0.09 -1.95
C TYR A 114 15.37 -0.26 -3.26
N ILE A 115 14.27 -1.02 -3.16
CA ILE A 115 13.42 -1.31 -4.32
C ILE A 115 12.19 -0.42 -4.25
N TYR A 116 12.05 0.48 -5.22
CA TYR A 116 10.93 1.41 -5.32
C TYR A 116 9.79 0.82 -6.16
N ASN A 117 8.59 1.38 -6.02
CA ASN A 117 7.42 0.99 -6.81
C ASN A 117 7.08 -0.51 -6.71
N VAL A 118 7.32 -1.12 -5.54
CA VAL A 118 6.96 -2.53 -5.32
C VAL A 118 5.47 -2.62 -5.01
N SER A 119 4.71 -3.25 -5.90
CA SER A 119 3.30 -3.53 -5.66
C SER A 119 3.16 -4.63 -4.61
N VAL A 120 2.74 -4.25 -3.41
CA VAL A 120 2.49 -5.18 -2.29
C VAL A 120 1.08 -5.78 -2.37
N LEU A 121 0.17 -5.12 -3.07
CA LEU A 121 -1.19 -5.58 -3.35
C LEU A 121 -1.62 -5.08 -4.73
N SER A 122 -2.33 -5.94 -5.47
CA SER A 122 -3.06 -5.54 -6.67
C SER A 122 -4.42 -6.24 -6.70
N LEU A 123 -5.49 -5.45 -6.68
CA LEU A 123 -6.88 -5.89 -6.79
C LEU A 123 -7.45 -5.41 -8.11
N THR A 124 -8.31 -6.23 -8.72
CA THR A 124 -9.03 -5.87 -9.94
C THR A 124 -10.49 -6.32 -9.84
N GLY A 125 -11.36 -5.73 -10.65
CA GLY A 125 -12.77 -6.12 -10.70
C GLY A 125 -13.54 -5.76 -9.43
N LEU A 126 -13.09 -4.75 -8.68
CA LEU A 126 -13.81 -4.25 -7.52
C LEU A 126 -15.13 -3.60 -7.97
N VAL A 127 -16.13 -3.69 -7.11
CA VAL A 127 -17.45 -3.10 -7.36
C VAL A 127 -17.31 -1.59 -7.34
N GLN A 128 -18.07 -0.88 -8.17
CA GLN A 128 -18.05 0.58 -8.19
C GLN A 128 -18.86 1.16 -7.02
N VAL A 129 -18.28 1.08 -5.82
CA VAL A 129 -18.78 1.68 -4.59
C VAL A 129 -17.60 2.30 -3.83
N PRO A 130 -17.86 3.18 -2.84
CA PRO A 130 -16.83 3.57 -1.91
C PRO A 130 -16.25 2.36 -1.20
N HIS A 131 -14.92 2.28 -1.16
CA HIS A 131 -14.18 1.24 -0.48
C HIS A 131 -13.25 1.84 0.58
N THR A 132 -13.08 1.10 1.67
CA THR A 132 -12.05 1.38 2.68
C THR A 132 -11.02 0.27 2.62
N PHE A 133 -9.81 0.61 2.22
CA PHE A 133 -8.69 -0.32 2.25
C PHE A 133 -7.91 -0.17 3.55
N THR A 134 -7.46 -1.30 4.11
CA THR A 134 -6.50 -1.30 5.23
C THR A 134 -5.39 -2.30 4.95
N MET A 135 -4.14 -1.83 5.10
CA MET A 135 -2.93 -2.64 5.12
C MET A 135 -2.39 -2.67 6.55
N GLU A 136 -1.94 -3.84 6.99
CA GLU A 136 -1.58 -4.07 8.39
C GLU A 136 -0.30 -4.91 8.54
N ALA A 137 0.57 -4.51 9.46
CA ALA A 137 1.63 -5.34 10.03
C ALA A 137 1.31 -5.62 11.51
N SER A 138 1.06 -6.89 11.84
CA SER A 138 0.58 -7.31 13.17
C SER A 138 1.06 -8.69 13.60
N SER A 139 2.09 -9.22 12.95
CA SER A 139 2.53 -10.59 13.20
C SER A 139 3.11 -10.76 14.62
N PRO A 140 2.62 -11.73 15.41
CA PRO A 140 3.15 -11.99 16.76
C PRO A 140 4.50 -12.72 16.72
N THR A 141 4.96 -13.16 15.56
CA THR A 141 6.18 -13.96 15.40
C THR A 141 7.21 -13.34 14.45
N VAL A 142 6.85 -12.26 13.74
CA VAL A 142 7.71 -11.62 12.74
C VAL A 142 7.71 -10.11 12.94
N ASN A 143 8.88 -9.55 13.29
CA ASN A 143 9.08 -8.10 13.19
C ASN A 143 8.98 -7.69 11.72
N SER A 144 8.27 -6.60 11.45
CA SER A 144 8.05 -6.11 10.09
C SER A 144 8.27 -4.62 10.00
N THR A 145 8.89 -4.15 8.92
CA THR A 145 8.92 -2.73 8.57
C THR A 145 7.92 -2.45 7.47
N LEU A 146 7.55 -1.18 7.33
CA LEU A 146 6.63 -0.70 6.31
C LEU A 146 6.99 0.73 5.91
N LEU A 147 7.43 0.90 4.66
CA LEU A 147 7.65 2.18 4.02
C LEU A 147 6.56 2.38 2.96
N PHE A 148 5.41 2.91 3.39
CA PHE A 148 4.28 3.17 2.49
C PHE A 148 4.55 4.42 1.66
N ASP A 149 4.48 4.27 0.33
CA ASP A 149 4.82 5.30 -0.64
C ASP A 149 3.53 5.87 -1.25
N TYR A 150 2.78 5.05 -2.01
CA TYR A 150 1.51 5.48 -2.58
C TYR A 150 0.59 4.31 -2.93
N ALA A 151 -0.68 4.64 -3.15
CA ALA A 151 -1.66 3.76 -3.77
C ALA A 151 -2.24 4.41 -5.03
N ARG A 152 -2.49 3.57 -6.05
CA ARG A 152 -3.14 3.95 -7.29
C ARG A 152 -4.43 3.16 -7.45
N TYR A 153 -5.51 3.87 -7.72
CA TYR A 153 -6.76 3.26 -8.16
C TYR A 153 -7.15 3.80 -9.53
N MET A 154 -7.80 2.99 -10.35
CA MET A 154 -8.24 3.43 -11.67
C MET A 154 -9.64 4.05 -11.63
N LEU A 155 -9.77 5.18 -12.32
CA LEU A 155 -11.02 5.80 -12.73
C LEU A 155 -11.32 5.36 -14.16
N SER A 156 -12.31 4.50 -14.35
CA SER A 156 -12.84 4.18 -15.67
C SER A 156 -13.30 5.47 -16.34
N HIS A 157 -12.63 5.82 -17.43
CA HIS A 157 -13.22 6.66 -18.45
C HIS A 157 -14.35 5.86 -19.07
N LYS A 158 -15.57 6.41 -19.04
CA LYS A 158 -16.75 5.82 -19.68
C LYS A 158 -16.45 5.50 -21.16
N PHE A 159 -16.00 4.29 -21.47
CA PHE A 159 -16.37 3.64 -22.73
C PHE A 159 -17.70 2.93 -22.49
N HIS A 160 -18.74 3.75 -22.46
CA HIS A 160 -20.09 3.30 -22.74
C HIS A 160 -20.07 2.77 -24.19
N LEU A 161 -19.89 1.46 -24.42
CA LEU A 161 -20.62 0.66 -25.43
C LEU A 161 -20.10 -0.79 -25.69
N VAL A 162 -18.94 -1.25 -25.24
CA VAL A 162 -18.38 -2.49 -25.88
C VAL A 162 -18.83 -3.81 -25.23
N CYS A 163 -19.13 -3.89 -23.93
CA CYS A 163 -19.53 -5.19 -23.34
C CYS A 163 -20.96 -5.64 -23.69
N TYR A 164 -21.91 -4.71 -23.90
CA TYR A 164 -23.30 -5.09 -24.19
C TYR A 164 -23.55 -5.44 -25.67
N ILE A 165 -22.76 -4.89 -26.59
CA ILE A 165 -22.91 -5.16 -28.03
C ILE A 165 -22.37 -6.56 -28.40
N TYR A 166 -21.32 -7.05 -27.74
CA TYR A 166 -20.80 -8.40 -28.03
C TYR A 166 -21.72 -9.54 -27.58
N LEU A 167 -22.51 -9.36 -26.51
CA LEU A 167 -23.50 -10.38 -26.11
C LEU A 167 -24.75 -10.38 -26.99
N LEU A 168 -25.21 -9.23 -27.47
CA LEU A 168 -26.41 -9.16 -28.33
C LEU A 168 -26.15 -9.67 -29.76
N ILE A 169 -24.93 -9.55 -30.29
CA ILE A 169 -24.59 -10.05 -31.63
C ILE A 169 -24.47 -11.59 -31.67
N ARG A 170 -24.17 -12.25 -30.54
CA ARG A 170 -24.10 -13.73 -30.46
C ARG A 170 -25.45 -14.42 -30.17
N TYR A 171 -26.53 -13.66 -29.94
CA TYR A 171 -27.87 -14.23 -29.72
C TYR A 171 -28.82 -14.05 -30.93
N GLN A 172 -28.32 -13.54 -32.05
CA GLN A 172 -29.07 -13.37 -33.31
C GLN A 172 -28.35 -13.97 -34.53
N ARG A 173 -27.44 -14.94 -34.32
CA ARG A 173 -26.90 -15.80 -35.37
C ARG A 173 -26.92 -17.26 -34.95
#